data_AF-A0A944CRF8-F1
#
_entry.id   AF-A0A944CRF8-F1
#
_cell.length_a   1.000
_cell.length_b   1.000
_cell.length_c   1.000
_cell.angle_alpha   90.00
_cell.angle_beta   90.00
_cell.angle_gamma   90.00
#
_symmetry.space_group_name_H-M   'P 1'
#
loop_
_entity.id
_entity.type
_entity.pdbx_description
1 polymer ?
#
loop_
_entity_poly.entity_id
_entity_poly.type
_entity_poly.pdbx_seq_one_letter_code
_entity_poly.pdbx_strand_id
1 'polypeptide(L)'
;MKKLAIFVEGKTEQIFVAKLLREIAGKFQISIEIKSRQGINFDQVIMKDSVTSETKFYVLIYNSCGDESVVSDMREQYNLLAKDGYDRVIGLRDVYPISISEKSKLQIGLNYALPKGSIPINIVLAVMEVEAWFLAEYNHFLKIDPRLTPEKIQAMFGFNPQTDDMEQRPHPADDMKQIYNYVGKGYNKSEKQLNRLASHLDYEFIYMHLINSVPSLGEFVGYIDKFMISS
;
A
#
# COMPACT_ATOMS: atom_id res chain seq x y z
N MET A 1 -8.76 -15.84 16.21
CA MET A 1 -8.33 -15.26 14.92
C MET A 1 -8.42 -13.76 15.04
N LYS A 2 -7.31 -13.06 14.85
CA LYS A 2 -7.27 -11.58 14.88
C LYS A 2 -7.73 -11.03 13.54
N LYS A 3 -8.38 -9.87 13.54
CA LYS A 3 -9.00 -9.25 12.37
C LYS A 3 -8.46 -7.84 12.13
N LEU A 4 -7.96 -7.58 10.93
CA LEU A 4 -7.45 -6.28 10.49
C LEU A 4 -8.27 -5.79 9.29
N ALA A 5 -8.62 -4.52 9.27
CA ALA A 5 -9.16 -3.87 8.08
C ALA A 5 -8.15 -2.86 7.54
N ILE A 6 -7.88 -2.92 6.23
CA ILE A 6 -7.01 -1.98 5.52
C ILE A 6 -7.83 -1.33 4.40
N PHE A 7 -8.01 -0.03 4.48
CA PHE A 7 -8.65 0.79 3.44
C PHE A 7 -7.57 1.36 2.54
N VAL A 8 -7.72 1.19 1.24
CA VAL A 8 -6.75 1.62 0.24
C VAL A 8 -7.42 2.44 -0.84
N GLU A 9 -6.69 3.38 -1.40
CA GLU A 9 -7.18 4.30 -2.43
C GLU A 9 -7.61 3.59 -3.72
N GLY A 10 -6.78 2.67 -4.21
CA GLY A 10 -6.98 2.05 -5.50
C GLY A 10 -6.42 0.64 -5.63
N LYS A 11 -6.31 0.21 -6.89
CA LYS A 11 -5.94 -1.16 -7.25
C LYS A 11 -4.45 -1.44 -7.03
N THR A 12 -3.61 -0.42 -7.18
CA THR A 12 -2.15 -0.54 -7.02
C THR A 12 -1.81 -0.95 -5.58
N GLU A 13 -2.32 -0.19 -4.62
CA GLU A 13 -2.16 -0.42 -3.18
C GLU A 13 -2.81 -1.74 -2.79
N GLN A 14 -4.02 -2.03 -3.29
CA GLN A 14 -4.74 -3.28 -3.00
C GLN A 14 -3.89 -4.51 -3.35
N ILE A 15 -3.29 -4.55 -4.54
CA ILE A 15 -2.46 -5.67 -4.99
C ILE A 15 -1.17 -5.73 -4.18
N PHE A 16 -0.52 -4.59 -3.95
CA PHE A 16 0.71 -4.51 -3.18
C PHE A 16 0.53 -5.01 -1.75
N VAL A 17 -0.46 -4.48 -1.03
CA VAL A 17 -0.77 -4.84 0.36
C VAL A 17 -1.14 -6.31 0.48
N ALA A 18 -1.96 -6.83 -0.44
CA ALA A 18 -2.35 -8.24 -0.43
C ALA A 18 -1.14 -9.18 -0.61
N LYS A 19 -0.14 -8.77 -1.39
CA LYS A 19 1.10 -9.53 -1.55
C LYS A 19 2.01 -9.40 -0.34
N LEU A 20 2.28 -8.18 0.12
CA LEU A 20 3.09 -7.90 1.31
C LEU A 20 2.62 -8.72 2.52
N LEU A 21 1.31 -8.71 2.82
CA LEU A 21 0.74 -9.44 3.95
C LEU A 21 0.95 -10.96 3.85
N ARG A 22 0.91 -11.52 2.64
CA ARG A 22 1.12 -12.96 2.42
C ARG A 22 2.58 -13.35 2.59
N GLU A 23 3.51 -12.48 2.21
CA GLU A 23 4.94 -12.68 2.43
C GLU A 23 5.29 -12.55 3.94
N ILE A 24 4.70 -11.59 4.66
CA ILE A 24 4.94 -11.40 6.11
C ILE A 24 4.35 -12.53 6.95
N ALA A 25 3.06 -12.84 6.80
CA ALA A 25 2.37 -13.79 7.69
C ALA A 25 2.61 -15.26 7.31
N GLY A 26 3.13 -15.52 6.11
CA GLY A 26 3.13 -16.83 5.49
C GLY A 26 1.73 -17.23 5.00
N LYS A 27 1.67 -17.79 3.79
CA LYS A 27 0.42 -18.02 3.01
C LYS A 27 -0.71 -18.73 3.76
N PHE A 28 -0.42 -19.61 4.71
CA PHE A 28 -1.44 -20.46 5.36
C PHE A 28 -2.01 -19.86 6.66
N GLN A 29 -1.34 -18.88 7.26
CA GLN A 29 -1.78 -18.29 8.54
C GLN A 29 -2.72 -17.09 8.35
N ILE A 30 -2.88 -16.62 7.11
CA ILE A 30 -3.66 -15.43 6.77
C ILE A 30 -4.76 -15.75 5.76
N SER A 31 -5.96 -15.21 6.00
CA SER A 31 -7.07 -15.17 5.05
C SER A 31 -7.33 -13.73 4.65
N ILE A 32 -7.31 -13.43 3.35
CA ILE A 32 -7.57 -12.08 2.83
C ILE A 32 -8.94 -12.05 2.12
N GLU A 33 -9.80 -11.12 2.52
CA GLU A 33 -10.99 -10.72 1.78
C GLU A 33 -10.73 -9.37 1.13
N ILE A 34 -11.00 -9.26 -0.17
CA ILE A 34 -10.88 -8.01 -0.92
C ILE A 34 -12.28 -7.55 -1.31
N LYS A 35 -12.63 -6.34 -0.89
CA LYS A 35 -13.83 -5.63 -1.34
C LYS A 35 -13.44 -4.38 -2.11
N SER A 36 -14.32 -3.96 -3.00
CA SER A 36 -14.22 -2.67 -3.69
C SER A 36 -15.55 -1.96 -3.64
N ARG A 37 -15.49 -0.65 -3.43
CA ARG A 37 -16.68 0.22 -3.48
C ARG A 37 -17.26 0.22 -4.89
N GLN A 38 -18.55 -0.04 -5.01
CA GLN A 38 -19.34 0.12 -6.24
C GLN A 38 -20.53 1.06 -5.99
N GLY A 39 -20.42 2.29 -6.48
CA GLY A 39 -21.47 3.30 -6.31
C GLY A 39 -21.66 3.72 -4.85
N ILE A 40 -22.84 4.27 -4.55
CA ILE A 40 -23.08 4.97 -3.27
C ILE A 40 -23.26 4.00 -2.09
N ASN A 41 -23.68 2.75 -2.30
CA ASN A 41 -24.08 1.84 -1.20
C ASN A 41 -23.85 0.33 -1.48
N PHE A 42 -22.96 -0.04 -2.41
CA PHE A 42 -22.75 -1.44 -2.74
C PHE A 42 -21.27 -1.80 -2.72
N ASP A 43 -20.93 -2.88 -2.01
CA ASP A 43 -19.56 -3.40 -2.00
C ASP A 43 -19.52 -4.65 -2.85
N GLN A 44 -18.59 -4.69 -3.79
CA GLN A 44 -18.31 -5.92 -4.53
C GLN A 44 -17.21 -6.70 -3.81
N VAL A 45 -17.50 -7.94 -3.43
CA VAL A 45 -16.45 -8.89 -3.02
C VAL A 45 -15.72 -9.34 -4.29
N ILE A 46 -14.45 -8.93 -4.42
CA ILE A 46 -13.59 -9.28 -5.56
C ILE A 46 -12.96 -10.66 -5.33
N MET A 47 -12.52 -10.91 -4.11
CA MET A 47 -11.81 -12.13 -3.74
C MET A 47 -12.03 -12.41 -2.26
N LYS A 48 -12.12 -13.68 -1.90
CA LYS A 48 -12.16 -14.11 -0.51
C LYS A 48 -11.42 -15.43 -0.37
N ASP A 49 -10.30 -15.39 0.34
CA ASP A 49 -9.58 -16.60 0.72
C ASP A 49 -10.46 -17.44 1.67
N SER A 50 -10.24 -18.76 1.67
CA SER A 50 -10.93 -19.65 2.60
C SER A 50 -10.31 -19.53 4.00
N VAL A 51 -11.17 -19.45 5.02
CA VAL A 51 -10.74 -19.53 6.42
C VAL A 51 -10.61 -20.99 6.81
N THR A 52 -9.45 -21.38 7.34
CA THR A 52 -9.14 -22.75 7.79
C THR A 52 -8.85 -22.77 9.29
N SER A 53 -8.65 -23.96 9.86
CA SER A 53 -8.22 -24.11 11.26
C SER A 53 -6.83 -23.52 11.54
N GLU A 54 -5.99 -23.34 10.51
CA GLU A 54 -4.65 -22.76 10.62
C GLU A 54 -4.66 -21.22 10.54
N THR A 55 -5.79 -20.63 10.14
CA THR A 55 -5.92 -19.19 9.95
C THR A 55 -5.86 -18.46 11.30
N LYS A 56 -4.76 -17.74 11.53
CA LYS A 56 -4.54 -16.90 12.71
C LYS A 56 -5.02 -15.47 12.49
N PHE A 57 -4.85 -14.98 11.26
CA PHE A 57 -5.14 -13.61 10.87
C PHE A 57 -6.17 -13.57 9.76
N TYR A 58 -7.13 -12.67 9.90
CA TYR A 58 -8.08 -12.33 8.86
C TYR A 58 -7.89 -10.87 8.48
N VAL A 59 -7.73 -10.58 7.20
CA VAL A 59 -7.56 -9.21 6.72
C VAL A 59 -8.61 -8.87 5.68
N LEU A 60 -9.35 -7.81 5.93
CA LEU A 60 -10.16 -7.14 4.92
C LEU A 60 -9.30 -6.07 4.24
N ILE A 61 -9.13 -6.15 2.93
CA ILE A 61 -8.60 -5.05 2.11
C ILE A 61 -9.79 -4.43 1.38
N TYR A 62 -10.07 -3.17 1.69
CA TYR A 62 -11.20 -2.42 1.14
C TYR A 62 -10.66 -1.35 0.19
N ASN A 63 -10.95 -1.49 -1.11
CA ASN A 63 -10.61 -0.52 -2.13
C ASN A 63 -11.70 0.56 -2.19
N SER A 64 -11.33 1.78 -1.78
CA SER A 64 -12.20 2.96 -1.67
C SER A 64 -12.47 3.64 -3.00
N CYS A 65 -11.77 3.25 -4.08
CA CYS A 65 -11.91 3.80 -5.43
C CYS A 65 -11.70 5.33 -5.50
N GLY A 66 -10.80 5.88 -4.69
CA GLY A 66 -10.47 7.30 -4.66
C GLY A 66 -9.85 7.78 -3.34
N ASP A 67 -9.11 8.87 -3.43
CA ASP A 67 -8.24 9.38 -2.35
C ASP A 67 -9.10 10.00 -1.24
N GLU A 68 -10.13 10.76 -1.65
CA GLU A 68 -11.07 11.40 -0.73
C GLU A 68 -11.99 10.40 -0.02
N SER A 69 -12.16 9.19 -0.57
CA SER A 69 -13.06 8.18 -0.02
C SER A 69 -12.43 7.29 1.05
N VAL A 70 -11.10 7.18 1.14
CA VAL A 70 -10.45 6.32 2.16
C VAL A 70 -10.92 6.66 3.57
N VAL A 71 -10.84 7.94 3.97
CA VAL A 71 -11.22 8.35 5.32
C VAL A 71 -12.74 8.31 5.53
N SER A 72 -13.55 8.63 4.52
CA SER A 72 -15.01 8.53 4.67
C SER A 72 -15.46 7.08 4.82
N ASP A 73 -14.89 6.14 4.05
CA ASP A 73 -15.19 4.71 4.14
C ASP A 73 -14.76 4.12 5.48
N MET A 74 -13.57 4.50 5.94
CA MET A 74 -13.11 4.13 7.28
C MET A 74 -14.11 4.59 8.34
N ARG A 75 -14.65 5.80 8.24
CA ARG A 75 -15.62 6.34 9.21
C ARG A 75 -16.96 5.62 9.14
N GLU A 76 -17.46 5.37 7.94
CA GLU A 76 -18.73 4.68 7.71
C GLU A 76 -18.70 3.24 8.24
N GLN A 77 -17.59 2.53 8.01
CA GLN A 77 -17.45 1.12 8.38
C GLN A 77 -16.98 0.90 9.81
N TYR A 78 -16.40 1.90 10.49
CA TYR A 78 -15.73 1.73 11.78
C TYR A 78 -16.58 1.02 12.83
N ASN A 79 -17.83 1.46 13.04
CA ASN A 79 -18.71 0.90 14.05
C ASN A 79 -19.09 -0.56 13.75
N LEU A 80 -19.27 -0.89 12.47
CA LEU A 80 -19.54 -2.26 12.02
C LEU A 80 -18.31 -3.15 12.24
N LEU A 81 -17.12 -2.67 11.85
CA LEU A 81 -15.87 -3.39 12.06
C LEU A 81 -15.60 -3.65 13.56
N ALA A 82 -15.82 -2.65 14.41
CA ALA A 82 -15.68 -2.81 15.85
C ALA A 82 -16.66 -3.87 16.41
N LYS A 83 -17.91 -3.85 15.94
CA LYS A 83 -18.94 -4.85 16.31
C LYS A 83 -18.59 -6.26 15.81
N ASP A 84 -17.98 -6.36 14.63
CA ASP A 84 -17.55 -7.62 14.01
C ASP A 84 -16.24 -8.17 14.58
N GLY A 85 -15.69 -7.50 15.60
CA GLY A 85 -14.51 -7.94 16.34
C GLY A 85 -13.20 -7.71 15.61
N TYR A 86 -13.10 -6.65 14.79
CA TYR A 86 -11.82 -6.20 14.25
C TYR A 86 -10.95 -5.58 15.34
N ASP A 87 -9.66 -5.90 15.32
CA ASP A 87 -8.68 -5.43 16.31
C ASP A 87 -8.05 -4.09 15.91
N ARG A 88 -8.04 -3.77 14.61
CA ARG A 88 -7.39 -2.57 14.07
C ARG A 88 -7.98 -2.18 12.71
N VAL A 89 -7.97 -0.88 12.43
CA VAL A 89 -8.23 -0.31 11.11
C VAL A 89 -7.02 0.52 10.67
N ILE A 90 -6.58 0.33 9.43
CA ILE A 90 -5.52 1.12 8.79
C ILE A 90 -6.08 1.71 7.50
N GLY A 91 -5.83 2.98 7.24
CA GLY A 91 -6.00 3.58 5.93
C GLY A 91 -4.63 3.78 5.28
N LEU A 92 -4.56 3.59 3.96
CA LEU A 92 -3.43 3.94 3.13
C LEU A 92 -3.94 4.84 2.01
N ARG A 93 -3.39 6.05 1.93
CA ARG A 93 -3.78 7.07 0.98
C ARG A 93 -2.55 7.79 0.45
N ASP A 94 -2.62 8.19 -0.80
CA ASP A 94 -1.58 9.00 -1.43
C ASP A 94 -1.67 10.47 -0.97
N VAL A 95 -0.54 11.19 -1.00
CA VAL A 95 -0.52 12.64 -0.77
C VAL A 95 -0.88 13.39 -2.04
N TYR A 96 -0.48 12.88 -3.21
CA TYR A 96 -0.86 13.47 -4.50
C TYR A 96 -2.39 13.58 -4.59
N PRO A 97 -2.94 14.63 -5.23
CA PRO A 97 -2.26 15.75 -5.90
C PRO A 97 -1.82 16.90 -4.98
N ILE A 98 -1.89 16.73 -3.66
CA ILE A 98 -1.50 17.75 -2.68
C ILE A 98 0.04 17.85 -2.64
N SER A 99 0.56 19.07 -2.42
CA SER A 99 2.00 19.29 -2.30
C SER A 99 2.59 18.59 -1.08
N ILE A 100 3.82 18.07 -1.18
CA ILE A 100 4.59 17.51 -0.06
C ILE A 100 4.66 18.49 1.11
N SER A 101 4.79 19.79 0.83
CA SER A 101 4.84 20.84 1.87
C SER A 101 3.58 20.92 2.72
N GLU A 102 2.45 20.43 2.20
CA GLU A 102 1.14 20.41 2.88
C GLU A 102 0.83 19.06 3.53
N LYS A 103 1.70 18.03 3.36
CA LYS A 103 1.53 16.69 3.95
C LYS A 103 1.19 16.74 5.44
N SER A 104 1.91 17.56 6.22
CA SER A 104 1.67 17.69 7.67
C SER A 104 0.27 18.24 7.98
N LYS A 105 -0.20 19.22 7.21
CA LYS A 105 -1.54 19.80 7.36
C LYS A 105 -2.62 18.78 6.98
N LEU A 106 -2.40 18.04 5.90
CA LEU A 106 -3.27 16.94 5.48
C LEU A 106 -3.36 15.87 6.57
N GLN A 107 -2.23 15.39 7.08
CA GLN A 107 -2.17 14.39 8.14
C GLN A 107 -2.97 14.80 9.38
N ILE A 108 -2.82 16.05 9.84
CA ILE A 108 -3.57 16.57 10.98
C ILE A 108 -5.07 16.57 10.69
N GLY A 109 -5.48 17.05 9.51
CA GLY A 109 -6.89 17.08 9.10
C GLY A 109 -7.52 15.70 9.03
N LEU A 110 -6.83 14.72 8.43
CA LEU A 110 -7.31 13.34 8.33
C LEU A 110 -7.40 12.69 9.71
N ASN A 111 -6.37 12.82 10.55
CA ASN A 111 -6.39 12.29 11.92
C ASN A 111 -7.53 12.87 12.76
N TYR A 112 -7.87 14.15 12.57
CA TYR A 112 -9.01 14.77 13.25
C TYR A 112 -10.36 14.20 12.78
N ALA A 113 -10.47 13.83 11.50
CA ALA A 113 -11.68 13.27 10.93
C ALA A 113 -11.90 11.79 11.30
N LEU A 114 -10.86 11.06 11.73
CA LEU A 114 -10.99 9.66 12.11
C LEU A 114 -11.90 9.48 13.35
N PRO A 115 -12.70 8.40 13.39
CA PRO A 115 -13.50 8.08 14.56
C PRO A 115 -12.62 7.82 15.77
N LYS A 116 -13.11 8.20 16.96
CA LYS A 116 -12.54 7.77 18.23
C LYS A 116 -13.40 6.64 18.78
N GLY A 117 -12.78 5.53 19.15
CA GLY A 117 -13.53 4.38 19.66
C GLY A 117 -12.64 3.30 20.26
N SER A 118 -13.20 2.10 20.42
CA SER A 118 -12.59 0.98 21.14
C SER A 118 -11.46 0.29 20.37
N ILE A 119 -11.41 0.43 19.05
CA ILE A 119 -10.40 -0.22 18.21
C ILE A 119 -9.45 0.84 17.62
N PRO A 120 -8.12 0.62 17.66
CA PRO A 120 -7.16 1.53 17.05
C PRO A 120 -7.44 1.75 15.56
N ILE A 121 -7.39 3.02 15.15
CA ILE A 121 -7.55 3.45 13.76
C ILE A 121 -6.44 4.42 13.40
N ASN A 122 -5.77 4.18 12.28
CA ASN A 122 -4.64 4.97 11.82
C ASN A 122 -4.74 5.21 10.31
N ILE A 123 -4.29 6.37 9.83
CA ILE A 123 -4.18 6.70 8.40
C ILE A 123 -2.70 6.96 8.10
N VAL A 124 -2.17 6.24 7.12
CA VAL A 124 -0.81 6.39 6.61
C VAL A 124 -0.86 7.09 5.26
N LEU A 125 0.01 8.07 5.09
CA LEU A 125 0.17 8.83 3.86
C LEU A 125 1.40 8.34 3.10
N ALA A 126 1.20 7.64 1.98
CA ALA A 126 2.26 7.36 1.03
C ALA A 126 2.68 8.68 0.36
N VAL A 127 3.96 9.05 0.47
CA VAL A 127 4.41 10.37 0.03
C VAL A 127 4.37 10.46 -1.48
N MET A 128 3.59 11.44 -1.96
CA MET A 128 3.12 11.58 -3.33
C MET A 128 2.28 10.39 -3.77
N GLU A 129 2.87 9.23 -4.05
CA GLU A 129 2.15 8.03 -4.46
C GLU A 129 2.83 6.79 -3.90
N VAL A 130 2.11 5.67 -3.77
CA VAL A 130 2.72 4.36 -3.43
C VAL A 130 3.85 3.96 -4.39
N GLU A 131 3.83 4.46 -5.63
CA GLU A 131 4.92 4.29 -6.58
C GLU A 131 6.27 4.82 -6.08
N ALA A 132 6.32 5.77 -5.13
CA ALA A 132 7.58 6.17 -4.49
C ALA A 132 8.24 4.98 -3.77
N TRP A 133 7.45 4.10 -3.15
CA TRP A 133 7.96 2.89 -2.51
C TRP A 133 8.49 1.91 -3.54
N PHE A 134 7.85 1.81 -4.72
CA PHE A 134 8.30 0.91 -5.78
C PHE A 134 9.56 1.42 -6.47
N LEU A 135 9.70 2.74 -6.65
CA LEU A 135 10.95 3.34 -7.09
C LEU A 135 12.08 2.98 -6.12
N ALA A 136 11.83 3.10 -4.82
CA ALA A 136 12.82 2.82 -3.79
C ALA A 136 13.17 1.32 -3.65
N GLU A 137 12.23 0.42 -3.97
CA GLU A 137 12.49 -1.01 -4.17
C GLU A 137 13.15 -1.23 -5.53
N TYR A 138 14.37 -0.74 -5.74
CA TYR A 138 15.00 -0.72 -7.05
C TYR A 138 15.34 -2.10 -7.65
N ASN A 139 15.26 -3.20 -6.89
CA ASN A 139 15.63 -4.53 -7.41
C ASN A 139 14.64 -5.04 -8.46
N HIS A 140 13.36 -4.66 -8.38
CA HIS A 140 12.37 -5.08 -9.36
C HIS A 140 12.70 -4.63 -10.79
N PHE A 141 13.40 -3.49 -10.96
CA PHE A 141 13.80 -2.98 -12.27
C PHE A 141 14.67 -3.96 -13.05
N LEU A 142 15.63 -4.60 -12.37
CA LEU A 142 16.51 -5.61 -12.97
C LEU A 142 15.74 -6.85 -13.44
N LYS A 143 14.63 -7.19 -12.76
CA LYS A 143 13.75 -8.30 -13.16
C LYS A 143 12.87 -7.93 -14.38
N ILE A 144 12.66 -6.65 -14.64
CA ILE A 144 11.91 -6.16 -15.80
C ILE A 144 12.79 -6.13 -17.05
N ASP A 145 13.99 -5.56 -16.90
CA ASP A 145 15.03 -5.52 -17.92
C ASP A 145 16.40 -5.32 -17.24
N PRO A 146 17.39 -6.20 -17.49
CA PRO A 146 18.71 -6.12 -16.85
C PRO A 146 19.47 -4.81 -17.09
N ARG A 147 19.06 -4.00 -18.08
CA ARG A 147 19.66 -2.68 -18.34
C ARG A 147 19.22 -1.61 -17.35
N LEU A 148 18.15 -1.83 -16.57
CA LEU A 148 17.62 -0.85 -15.62
C LEU A 148 18.35 -0.94 -14.27
N THR A 149 19.66 -0.71 -14.27
CA THR A 149 20.45 -0.57 -13.03
C THR A 149 20.22 0.81 -12.40
N PRO A 150 20.44 1.00 -11.08
CA PRO A 150 20.35 2.32 -10.46
C PRO A 150 21.21 3.39 -11.15
N GLU A 151 22.42 3.06 -11.58
CA GLU A 151 23.32 3.97 -12.31
C GLU A 151 22.74 4.35 -13.67
N LYS A 152 22.11 3.39 -14.36
CA LYS A 152 21.48 3.65 -15.65
C LYS A 152 20.25 4.54 -15.48
N ILE A 153 19.45 4.32 -14.43
CA ILE A 153 18.30 5.17 -14.10
C ILE A 153 18.79 6.58 -13.79
N GLN A 154 19.85 6.73 -12.98
CA GLN A 154 20.46 8.02 -12.67
C GLN A 154 20.94 8.75 -13.92
N ALA A 155 21.67 8.07 -14.81
CA ALA A 155 22.18 8.67 -16.03
C ALA A 155 21.08 9.13 -17.01
N MET A 156 19.90 8.49 -17.00
CA MET A 156 18.82 8.77 -17.95
C MET A 156 17.75 9.71 -17.38
N PHE A 157 17.45 9.62 -16.09
CA PHE A 157 16.31 10.30 -15.45
C PHE A 157 16.71 11.29 -14.36
N GLY A 158 18.00 11.37 -14.02
CA GLY A 158 18.55 12.38 -13.12
C GLY A 158 18.33 12.11 -11.63
N PHE A 159 17.95 10.87 -11.25
CA PHE A 159 17.87 10.44 -9.87
C PHE A 159 18.31 8.98 -9.72
N ASN A 160 18.88 8.63 -8.58
CA ASN A 160 19.30 7.28 -8.28
C ASN A 160 18.34 6.64 -7.26
N PRO A 161 17.57 5.61 -7.64
CA PRO A 161 16.57 5.01 -6.75
C PRO A 161 17.17 4.27 -5.55
N GLN A 162 18.47 3.98 -5.57
CA GLN A 162 19.18 3.33 -4.47
C GLN A 162 19.69 4.33 -3.42
N THR A 163 20.03 5.55 -3.81
CA THR A 163 20.71 6.51 -2.91
C THR A 163 19.90 7.76 -2.59
N ASP A 164 18.98 8.15 -3.48
CA ASP A 164 18.16 9.33 -3.30
C ASP A 164 16.86 8.99 -2.55
N ASP A 165 16.26 9.97 -1.88
CA ASP A 165 14.97 9.78 -1.22
C ASP A 165 13.83 9.83 -2.24
N MET A 166 13.23 8.67 -2.51
CA MET A 166 12.13 8.55 -3.47
C MET A 166 10.83 9.19 -2.99
N GLU A 167 10.68 9.47 -1.69
CA GLU A 167 9.54 10.25 -1.17
C GLU A 167 9.62 11.74 -1.56
N GLN A 168 10.78 12.23 -2.06
CA GLN A 168 10.91 13.59 -2.58
C GLN A 168 10.55 13.71 -4.07
N ARG A 169 10.21 12.60 -4.74
CA ARG A 169 9.85 12.61 -6.16
C ARG A 169 8.45 13.18 -6.33
N PRO A 170 8.24 14.20 -7.20
CA PRO A 170 6.95 14.87 -7.31
C PRO A 170 5.89 14.03 -8.03
N HIS A 171 6.29 13.16 -8.96
CA HIS A 171 5.37 12.32 -9.74
C HIS A 171 5.91 10.88 -9.88
N PRO A 172 5.94 10.10 -8.79
CA PRO A 172 6.54 8.76 -8.80
C PRO A 172 5.95 7.81 -9.85
N ALA A 173 4.64 7.87 -10.12
CA ALA A 173 4.04 7.05 -11.18
C ALA A 173 4.49 7.44 -12.58
N ASP A 174 4.74 8.73 -12.83
CA ASP A 174 5.29 9.19 -14.11
C ASP A 174 6.76 8.82 -14.25
N ASP A 175 7.53 8.87 -13.16
CA ASP A 175 8.92 8.38 -13.12
C ASP A 175 8.98 6.89 -13.46
N MET A 176 8.13 6.07 -12.83
CA MET A 176 7.96 4.65 -13.15
C MET A 176 7.63 4.47 -14.64
N LYS A 177 6.65 5.22 -15.16
CA LYS A 177 6.24 5.13 -16.57
C LYS A 177 7.39 5.46 -17.53
N GLN A 178 8.19 6.46 -17.24
CA GLN A 178 9.34 6.84 -18.06
C GLN A 178 10.42 5.75 -18.05
N ILE A 179 10.75 5.21 -16.88
CA ILE A 179 11.75 4.13 -16.73
C ILE A 179 11.34 2.89 -17.52
N TYR A 180 10.09 2.45 -17.39
CA TYR A 180 9.59 1.28 -18.11
C TYR A 180 9.59 1.52 -19.62
N ASN A 181 9.11 2.68 -20.07
CA ASN A 181 9.03 3.01 -21.50
C ASN A 181 10.40 3.05 -22.17
N TYR A 182 11.45 3.46 -21.45
CA TYR A 182 12.82 3.46 -21.96
C TYR A 182 13.29 2.09 -22.46
N VAL A 183 12.84 1.00 -21.83
CA VAL A 183 13.14 -0.39 -22.25
C VAL A 183 12.00 -1.03 -23.06
N GLY A 184 11.07 -0.22 -23.57
CA GLY A 184 9.93 -0.69 -24.36
C GLY A 184 8.91 -1.50 -23.55
N LYS A 185 8.89 -1.34 -22.23
CA LYS A 185 7.85 -1.89 -21.36
C LYS A 185 6.87 -0.77 -21.04
N GLY A 186 5.57 -0.96 -21.25
CA GLY A 186 4.60 0.05 -20.83
C GLY A 186 4.35 0.00 -19.32
N TYR A 187 3.95 1.13 -18.72
CA TYR A 187 3.32 1.18 -17.40
C TYR A 187 1.99 1.95 -17.52
N ASN A 188 0.88 1.22 -17.55
CA ASN A 188 -0.47 1.74 -17.74
C ASN A 188 -1.42 1.40 -16.58
N LYS A 189 -0.86 0.94 -15.44
CA LYS A 189 -1.59 0.50 -14.25
C LYS A 189 -2.72 -0.51 -14.53
N SER A 190 -2.66 -1.27 -15.63
CA SER A 190 -3.60 -2.38 -15.86
C SER A 190 -3.38 -3.50 -14.85
N GLU A 191 -4.41 -4.25 -14.52
CA GLU A 191 -4.34 -5.34 -13.54
C GLU A 191 -3.21 -6.34 -13.82
N LYS A 192 -3.04 -6.74 -15.08
CA LYS A 192 -1.96 -7.65 -15.49
C LYS A 192 -0.59 -7.04 -15.20
N GLN A 193 -0.42 -5.74 -15.43
CA GLN A 193 0.85 -5.06 -15.17
C GLN A 193 1.09 -4.85 -13.68
N LEU A 194 0.08 -4.48 -12.91
CA LEU A 194 0.19 -4.32 -11.46
C LEU A 194 0.52 -5.66 -10.78
N ASN A 195 -0.14 -6.75 -11.18
CA ASN A 195 0.21 -8.09 -10.70
C ASN A 195 1.64 -8.49 -11.08
N ARG A 196 2.08 -8.14 -12.30
CA ARG A 196 3.46 -8.36 -12.74
C ARG A 196 4.44 -7.55 -11.90
N LEU A 197 4.19 -6.27 -11.66
CA LEU A 197 5.03 -5.43 -10.80
C LEU A 197 5.11 -6.03 -9.40
N ALA A 198 3.97 -6.31 -8.77
CA ALA A 198 3.93 -6.92 -7.44
C ALA A 198 4.69 -8.25 -7.38
N SER A 199 4.64 -9.09 -8.43
CA SER A 199 5.43 -10.32 -8.47
C SER A 199 6.94 -10.13 -8.61
N HIS A 200 7.40 -8.96 -9.08
CA HIS A 200 8.82 -8.63 -9.22
C HIS A 200 9.36 -7.88 -8.00
N LEU A 201 8.51 -7.25 -7.18
CA LEU A 201 8.96 -6.61 -5.97
C LEU A 201 9.69 -7.60 -5.06
N ASP A 202 10.80 -7.16 -4.48
CA ASP A 202 11.53 -7.90 -3.48
C ASP A 202 10.97 -7.60 -2.08
N TYR A 203 10.01 -8.42 -1.64
CA TYR A 203 9.33 -8.22 -0.35
C TYR A 203 10.22 -8.46 0.86
N GLU A 204 11.26 -9.30 0.73
CA GLU A 204 12.26 -9.47 1.78
C GLU A 204 13.09 -8.20 1.90
N PHE A 205 13.56 -7.64 0.78
CA PHE A 205 14.27 -6.36 0.78
C PHE A 205 13.41 -5.22 1.32
N ILE A 206 12.13 -5.15 0.92
CA ILE A 206 11.15 -4.19 1.45
C ILE A 206 11.12 -4.28 2.98
N TYR A 207 10.87 -5.47 3.52
CA TYR A 207 10.63 -5.66 4.95
C TYR A 207 11.90 -5.53 5.79
N MET A 208 13.05 -5.99 5.29
CA MET A 208 14.30 -6.00 6.05
C MET A 208 15.09 -4.70 5.96
N HIS A 209 14.96 -3.97 4.84
CA HIS A 209 15.79 -2.79 4.56
C HIS A 209 14.95 -1.55 4.33
N LEU A 210 14.01 -1.60 3.38
CA LEU A 210 13.35 -0.41 2.86
C LEU A 210 12.49 0.31 3.91
N ILE A 211 11.89 -0.42 4.85
CA ILE A 211 11.12 0.17 5.97
C ILE A 211 11.93 1.17 6.82
N ASN A 212 13.27 1.05 6.82
CA ASN A 212 14.15 1.92 7.61
C ASN A 212 14.56 3.19 6.85
N SER A 213 14.47 3.18 5.52
CA SER A 213 14.88 4.30 4.66
C SER A 213 13.71 5.02 3.99
N VAL A 214 12.52 4.41 3.96
CA VAL A 214 11.28 4.99 3.42
C VAL A 214 10.28 5.17 4.57
N PRO A 215 10.21 6.36 5.20
CA PRO A 215 9.47 6.57 6.43
C PRO A 215 7.98 6.20 6.37
N SER A 216 7.27 6.54 5.29
CA SER A 216 5.83 6.23 5.20
C SER A 216 5.55 4.73 5.06
N LEU A 217 6.41 4.01 4.32
CA LEU A 217 6.36 2.56 4.23
C LEU A 217 6.66 1.91 5.60
N GLY A 218 7.68 2.41 6.30
CA GLY A 218 8.03 1.94 7.64
C GLY A 218 6.90 2.15 8.65
N GLU A 219 6.20 3.29 8.58
CA GLU A 219 5.01 3.53 9.41
C GLU A 219 3.89 2.52 9.09
N PHE A 220 3.59 2.30 7.81
CA PHE A 220 2.57 1.33 7.38
C PHE A 220 2.86 -0.08 7.86
N VAL A 221 4.08 -0.58 7.62
CA VAL A 221 4.52 -1.90 8.07
C VAL A 221 4.52 -1.98 9.59
N GLY A 222 4.92 -0.92 10.29
CA GLY A 222 4.87 -0.86 11.76
C GLY A 222 3.46 -1.05 12.34
N TYR A 223 2.41 -0.59 11.66
CA TYR A 223 1.03 -0.87 12.09
C TYR A 223 0.60 -2.31 11.81
N ILE A 224 1.07 -2.91 10.71
CA ILE A 224 0.88 -4.34 10.40
C ILE A 224 1.58 -5.18 11.47
N ASP A 225 2.84 -4.88 11.80
CA ASP A 225 3.61 -5.60 12.82
C ASP A 225 2.95 -5.49 14.19
N LYS A 226 2.49 -4.29 14.59
CA LYS A 226 1.71 -4.12 15.82
C LYS A 226 0.46 -5.00 15.86
N PHE A 227 -0.18 -5.25 14.72
CA PHE A 227 -1.29 -6.19 14.63
C PHE A 227 -0.85 -7.66 14.71
N MET A 228 0.24 -8.03 14.02
CA MET A 228 0.70 -9.43 13.95
C MET A 228 1.40 -9.90 15.24
N ILE A 229 2.23 -9.04 15.86
CA ILE A 229 3.12 -9.39 17.01
C ILE A 229 2.40 -9.34 18.36
N SER A 230 1.32 -8.57 18.50
CA SER A 230 0.53 -8.51 19.74
C SER A 230 -0.34 -9.77 19.96
N SER A 231 0.21 -10.95 19.67
CA SER A 231 -0.43 -12.26 19.69
C SER A 231 0.21 -13.15 20.74
#